data_AF-A0A349HWN8-F1
#
_entry.id   AF-A0A349HWN8-F1
#
_cell.length_a   1.000
_cell.length_b   1.000
_cell.length_c   1.000
_cell.angle_alpha   90.00
_cell.angle_beta   90.00
_cell.angle_gamma   90.00
#
_symmetry.space_group_name_H-M   'P 1'
#
loop_
_entity.id
_entity.type
_entity.pdbx_description
1 polymer ?
#
loop_
_entity_poly.entity_id
_entity_poly.type
_entity_poly.pdbx_seq_one_letter_code
_entity_poly.pdbx_strand_id
1 'polypeptide(L)'
;MKFKRIITTIIGLCLTIISVNAEEATFGAPSGMAFEPLMLNQSEVVFKQASTKVDAIDPVLSASYFPGGRGANKLIIYTPNFGIHTGTNEFGTEAIVTGNIVTSLSGADSTIPANGLVISGHGVAKNWITQNVTVGSKVYVDTENNKITVYTTSDSFSYEAKSKIFEAQSMIDYYKSRMLNYKPEQAENHIQVAENYLKIAESETKNSVVLKQYTQEAIDEANMAIKTSLPYIDNELKGVWIRPTETSKEQIIATLDNLKANGFNSIFLETYFHGKTIFPSQVMNKYGFTVQNEIFQGFDPLDVWIKEAHKRGIKVHTWFQSFYVGNQPPESNPSSILAVRPDWGNKTKQYSSSTRPTKSISEHNGYFLDPANPEVQDFLEELIKEIITTYKPDGINLDYIRYPNATAGNDMGAWGYTDYARNEFKQMYGVDPKDLTVSDVQWYDWNQYRRNNVTNFVQKIGQLGKQEHVYISAVIFPDLASALAAKQQDWRTWSSNDYIDGFTPLFLTYDSKMLASMMNDVMRVKSPKTDLYAGLFVTFMGGASEDLIRQIYETRKMDANGVIIFDYAHTTPVYTSTLMASAFNSMKETKSQIVQTQQKKKRLFRNKTKKAKTQQEKS
;
A
#
# COMPACT_ATOMS: atom_id res chain seq x y z
N MET A 1 -71.21 22.90 -9.46
CA MET A 1 -70.39 23.36 -8.32
C MET A 1 -69.40 22.27 -7.90
N LYS A 2 -68.13 22.45 -8.31
CA LYS A 2 -66.87 22.12 -7.61
C LYS A 2 -66.69 20.71 -6.98
N PHE A 3 -66.23 19.76 -7.79
CA PHE A 3 -65.35 18.68 -7.32
C PHE A 3 -63.93 19.24 -7.07
N LYS A 4 -63.41 19.06 -5.86
CA LYS A 4 -62.06 19.49 -5.46
C LYS A 4 -61.00 18.58 -6.09
N ARG A 5 -59.99 19.25 -6.66
CA ARG A 5 -58.75 18.71 -7.23
C ARG A 5 -58.01 17.79 -6.25
N ILE A 6 -57.70 16.58 -6.69
CA ILE A 6 -56.50 15.85 -6.29
C ILE A 6 -55.60 15.88 -7.53
N ILE A 7 -54.52 16.66 -7.45
CA ILE A 7 -53.47 16.66 -8.47
C ILE A 7 -52.53 15.52 -8.11
N THR A 8 -52.53 14.49 -8.94
CA THR A 8 -51.53 13.43 -8.96
C THR A 8 -50.26 14.00 -9.58
N THR A 9 -49.27 14.39 -8.76
CA THR A 9 -47.92 14.68 -9.24
C THR A 9 -47.10 13.41 -9.14
N ILE A 10 -46.98 12.69 -10.26
CA ILE A 10 -45.97 11.65 -10.46
C ILE A 10 -44.63 12.38 -10.56
N ILE A 11 -43.86 12.38 -9.47
CA ILE A 11 -42.44 12.73 -9.53
C ILE A 11 -41.74 11.46 -10.04
N GLY A 12 -41.57 11.38 -11.36
CA GLY A 12 -40.60 10.49 -11.95
C GLY A 12 -39.21 10.96 -11.52
N LEU A 13 -38.60 10.23 -10.60
CA LEU A 13 -37.20 10.42 -10.24
C LEU A 13 -36.37 9.93 -11.44
N CYS A 14 -36.11 10.81 -12.40
CA CYS A 14 -35.01 10.61 -13.35
C CYS A 14 -33.72 10.68 -12.54
N LEU A 15 -33.27 9.52 -12.04
CA LEU A 15 -31.86 9.28 -11.76
C LEU A 15 -31.14 9.36 -13.12
N THR A 16 -30.73 10.58 -13.48
CA THR A 16 -29.64 10.77 -14.43
C THR A 16 -28.42 10.16 -13.77
N ILE A 17 -28.19 8.89 -14.03
CA ILE A 17 -26.88 8.26 -13.94
C ILE A 17 -26.02 9.07 -14.89
N ILE A 18 -25.33 10.07 -14.37
CA ILE A 18 -24.17 10.63 -15.07
C ILE A 18 -23.13 9.52 -14.97
N SER A 19 -23.19 8.60 -15.94
CA SER A 19 -22.05 7.77 -16.28
C SER A 19 -20.95 8.75 -16.63
N VAL A 20 -20.06 8.97 -15.67
CA VAL A 20 -18.73 9.50 -15.97
C VAL A 20 -18.06 8.40 -16.77
N ASN A 21 -18.34 8.38 -18.07
CA ASN A 21 -17.44 7.75 -19.03
C ASN A 21 -16.15 8.54 -18.89
N ALA A 22 -15.22 8.01 -18.11
CA ALA A 22 -13.82 8.27 -18.37
C ALA A 22 -13.60 7.76 -19.80
N GLU A 23 -13.68 8.67 -20.77
CA GLU A 23 -13.04 8.44 -22.05
C GLU A 23 -11.56 8.27 -21.71
N GLU A 24 -11.12 7.01 -21.59
CA GLU A 24 -9.71 6.68 -21.77
C GLU A 24 -9.35 7.25 -23.12
N ALA A 25 -8.65 8.38 -23.13
CA ALA A 25 -8.12 8.95 -24.35
C ALA A 25 -7.15 7.93 -24.92
N THR A 26 -7.64 7.13 -25.87
CA THR A 26 -6.82 6.20 -26.62
C THR A 26 -5.86 7.02 -27.46
N PHE A 27 -4.62 7.19 -26.97
CA PHE A 27 -3.48 7.38 -27.87
C PHE A 27 -3.61 6.31 -28.95
N GLY A 28 -3.67 6.72 -30.23
CA GLY A 28 -4.12 5.89 -31.35
C GLY A 28 -3.71 4.43 -31.22
N ALA A 29 -4.67 3.51 -31.37
CA ALA A 29 -4.49 2.09 -31.12
C ALA A 29 -3.17 1.60 -31.75
N PRO A 30 -2.26 0.98 -30.97
CA PRO A 30 -1.01 0.44 -31.49
C PRO A 30 -1.30 -0.48 -32.67
N SER A 31 -0.68 -0.22 -33.82
CA SER A 31 -0.96 -0.94 -35.07
C SER A 31 -0.24 -2.29 -35.18
N GLY A 32 0.76 -2.56 -34.34
CA GLY A 32 1.51 -3.82 -34.32
C GLY A 32 0.91 -4.82 -33.33
N MET A 33 1.02 -6.12 -33.63
CA MET A 33 0.55 -7.20 -32.77
C MET A 33 1.73 -7.91 -32.10
N ALA A 34 1.65 -8.20 -30.81
CA ALA A 34 2.75 -8.82 -30.07
C ALA A 34 3.16 -10.22 -30.59
N PHE A 35 2.27 -10.90 -31.33
CA PHE A 35 2.54 -12.20 -31.94
C PHE A 35 3.05 -12.13 -33.38
N GLU A 36 3.29 -10.92 -33.90
CA GLU A 36 3.88 -10.70 -35.22
C GLU A 36 5.33 -10.19 -35.08
N PRO A 37 6.25 -10.62 -35.96
CA PRO A 37 7.63 -10.13 -35.95
C PRO A 37 7.70 -8.60 -35.93
N LEU A 38 8.56 -8.05 -35.07
CA LEU A 38 8.66 -6.60 -34.92
C LEU A 38 9.21 -5.95 -36.19
N MET A 39 8.41 -5.10 -36.81
CA MET A 39 8.81 -4.23 -37.91
C MET A 39 9.12 -2.83 -37.37
N LEU A 40 10.39 -2.45 -37.38
CA LEU A 40 10.84 -1.12 -36.95
C LEU A 40 10.71 -0.12 -38.09
N ASN A 41 10.38 1.13 -37.75
CA ASN A 41 10.39 2.22 -38.71
C ASN A 41 11.84 2.54 -39.13
N GLN A 42 12.05 3.10 -40.34
CA GLN A 42 13.40 3.38 -40.86
C GLN A 42 14.23 4.34 -39.98
N SER A 43 13.58 5.20 -39.20
CA SER A 43 14.20 6.15 -38.28
C SER A 43 14.27 5.65 -36.83
N GLU A 44 13.75 4.46 -36.54
CA GLU A 44 13.66 3.95 -35.18
C GLU A 44 14.93 3.21 -34.78
N VAL A 45 15.53 3.62 -33.66
CA VAL A 45 16.78 3.05 -33.16
C VAL A 45 16.50 2.11 -32.00
N VAL A 46 17.04 0.89 -32.07
CA VAL A 46 17.03 -0.07 -30.95
C VAL A 46 18.17 0.26 -30.00
N PHE A 47 17.84 0.63 -28.76
CA PHE A 47 18.83 0.89 -27.70
C PHE A 47 19.10 -0.33 -26.84
N LYS A 48 18.09 -1.18 -26.67
CA LYS A 48 18.18 -2.42 -25.92
C LYS A 48 17.28 -3.46 -26.55
N GLN A 49 17.79 -4.68 -26.62
CA GLN A 49 17.02 -5.87 -26.97
C GLN A 49 17.31 -6.92 -25.90
N ALA A 50 16.27 -7.50 -25.33
CA ALA A 50 16.38 -8.59 -24.37
C ALA A 50 15.39 -9.68 -24.72
N SER A 51 15.79 -10.93 -24.55
CA SER A 51 14.89 -12.07 -24.73
C SER A 51 14.96 -13.04 -23.57
N THR A 52 13.87 -13.75 -23.33
CA THR A 52 13.84 -14.88 -22.39
C THR A 52 12.83 -15.93 -22.86
N LYS A 53 12.90 -17.12 -22.26
CA LYS A 53 11.93 -18.19 -22.48
C LYS A 53 10.62 -17.86 -21.76
N VAL A 54 9.50 -18.15 -22.41
CA VAL A 54 8.15 -18.14 -21.84
C VAL A 54 7.87 -19.55 -21.32
N ASP A 55 7.46 -19.67 -20.05
CA ASP A 55 7.18 -20.98 -19.46
C ASP A 55 5.81 -21.52 -19.89
N ALA A 56 4.82 -20.64 -20.05
CA ALA A 56 3.51 -20.98 -20.59
C ALA A 56 2.80 -19.74 -21.15
N ILE A 57 1.90 -19.98 -22.09
CA ILE A 57 0.89 -19.03 -22.56
C ILE A 57 -0.47 -19.59 -22.12
N ASP A 58 -1.27 -18.79 -21.42
CA ASP A 58 -2.58 -19.15 -20.87
C ASP A 58 -2.56 -20.46 -20.05
N PRO A 59 -1.95 -20.47 -18.85
CA PRO A 59 -1.73 -21.69 -18.08
C PRO A 59 -3.05 -22.32 -17.61
N VAL A 60 -3.11 -23.65 -17.58
CA VAL A 60 -4.30 -24.36 -17.12
C VAL A 60 -4.38 -24.35 -15.58
N LEU A 61 -5.42 -23.72 -15.03
CA LEU A 61 -5.58 -23.54 -13.58
C LEU A 61 -5.82 -24.85 -12.82
N SER A 62 -6.46 -25.86 -13.44
CA SER A 62 -6.75 -27.14 -12.77
C SER A 62 -5.49 -27.95 -12.40
N ALA A 63 -4.32 -27.56 -12.91
CA ALA A 63 -3.03 -28.19 -12.62
C ALA A 63 -2.16 -27.38 -11.63
N SER A 64 -2.60 -26.22 -11.13
CA SER A 64 -1.76 -25.29 -10.35
C SER A 64 -2.40 -24.87 -9.04
N TYR A 65 -1.64 -24.99 -7.94
CA TYR A 65 -1.99 -24.42 -6.63
C TYR A 65 -1.61 -22.93 -6.51
N PHE A 66 -1.05 -22.33 -7.57
CA PHE A 66 -0.58 -20.94 -7.55
C PHE A 66 -1.64 -20.00 -8.16
N PRO A 67 -1.95 -18.86 -7.52
CA PRO A 67 -2.85 -17.84 -8.08
C PRO A 67 -2.48 -17.48 -9.52
N GLY A 68 -3.48 -17.49 -10.41
CA GLY A 68 -3.33 -17.23 -11.84
C GLY A 68 -2.53 -18.29 -12.60
N GLY A 69 -2.12 -19.40 -11.98
CA GLY A 69 -1.27 -20.40 -12.61
C GLY A 69 0.22 -20.04 -12.65
N ARG A 70 0.64 -18.91 -12.06
CA ARG A 70 2.03 -18.44 -12.07
C ARG A 70 2.84 -19.03 -10.92
N GLY A 71 3.60 -20.08 -11.23
CA GLY A 71 4.54 -20.71 -10.28
C GLY A 71 5.76 -19.84 -9.94
N ALA A 72 6.52 -20.26 -8.92
CA ALA A 72 7.75 -19.59 -8.53
C ALA A 72 8.79 -19.60 -9.67
N ASN A 73 9.44 -18.45 -9.90
CA ASN A 73 10.47 -18.23 -10.93
C ASN A 73 9.97 -18.33 -12.38
N LYS A 74 8.65 -18.39 -12.61
CA LYS A 74 8.05 -18.57 -13.93
C LYS A 74 7.69 -17.25 -14.61
N LEU A 75 7.84 -17.22 -15.93
CA LEU A 75 7.33 -16.17 -16.81
C LEU A 75 6.15 -16.70 -17.63
N ILE A 76 4.99 -16.10 -17.44
CA ILE A 76 3.72 -16.50 -18.05
C ILE A 76 3.21 -15.37 -18.94
N ILE A 77 2.61 -15.72 -20.07
CA ILE A 77 1.85 -14.78 -20.91
C ILE A 77 0.38 -15.09 -20.77
N TYR A 78 -0.42 -14.06 -20.49
CA TYR A 78 -1.89 -14.15 -20.48
C TYR A 78 -2.45 -13.39 -21.68
N THR A 79 -3.31 -14.03 -22.44
CA THR A 79 -4.04 -13.46 -23.58
C THR A 79 -5.54 -13.38 -23.25
N PRO A 80 -6.35 -12.66 -24.05
CA PRO A 80 -7.80 -12.61 -23.85
C PRO A 80 -8.49 -13.99 -23.80
N ASN A 81 -7.83 -15.05 -24.30
CA ASN A 81 -8.36 -16.41 -24.22
C ASN A 81 -8.33 -16.98 -22.79
N PHE A 82 -7.45 -16.48 -21.92
CA PHE A 82 -7.37 -16.91 -20.52
C PHE A 82 -8.54 -16.37 -19.68
N GLY A 83 -8.92 -15.12 -19.91
CA GLY A 83 -9.98 -14.44 -19.17
C GLY A 83 -9.82 -12.91 -19.19
N ILE A 84 -10.55 -12.25 -18.30
CA ILE A 84 -10.52 -10.78 -18.17
C ILE A 84 -9.32 -10.32 -17.33
N HIS A 85 -8.88 -11.14 -16.36
CA HIS A 85 -7.78 -10.84 -15.43
C HIS A 85 -6.81 -12.02 -15.30
N THR A 86 -5.58 -11.75 -14.88
CA THR A 86 -4.55 -12.79 -14.70
C THR A 86 -4.76 -13.65 -13.46
N GLY A 87 -5.45 -13.16 -12.42
CA GLY A 87 -5.70 -13.86 -11.16
C GLY A 87 -4.45 -14.08 -10.30
N THR A 88 -3.35 -13.39 -10.59
CA THR A 88 -2.07 -13.59 -9.88
C THR A 88 -2.01 -12.83 -8.54
N ASN A 89 -1.11 -13.25 -7.65
CA ASN A 89 -0.90 -12.58 -6.35
C ASN A 89 0.24 -11.54 -6.38
N GLU A 90 0.34 -10.75 -5.31
CA GLU A 90 1.21 -9.58 -5.15
C GLU A 90 2.72 -9.86 -5.14
N PHE A 91 3.14 -11.13 -5.08
CA PHE A 91 4.56 -11.50 -5.00
C PHE A 91 5.31 -11.36 -6.34
N GLY A 92 4.60 -11.19 -7.46
CA GLY A 92 5.17 -11.03 -8.80
C GLY A 92 5.32 -9.59 -9.29
N THR A 93 5.34 -9.45 -10.61
CA THR A 93 5.16 -8.21 -11.37
C THR A 93 4.54 -8.55 -12.72
N GLU A 94 3.81 -7.63 -13.32
CA GLU A 94 3.21 -7.79 -14.63
C GLU A 94 3.44 -6.57 -15.52
N ALA A 95 3.50 -6.78 -16.83
CA ALA A 95 3.55 -5.74 -17.84
C ALA A 95 2.39 -5.93 -18.81
N ILE A 96 1.56 -4.90 -18.92
CA ILE A 96 0.37 -4.89 -19.77
C ILE A 96 0.78 -4.39 -21.16
N VAL A 97 0.45 -5.17 -22.18
CA VAL A 97 0.82 -4.91 -23.58
C VAL A 97 -0.45 -4.73 -24.39
N THR A 98 -0.58 -3.60 -25.08
CA THR A 98 -1.66 -3.32 -26.04
C THR A 98 -1.07 -3.31 -27.44
N GLY A 99 -1.63 -4.12 -28.35
CA GLY A 99 -0.99 -4.45 -29.62
C GLY A 99 0.35 -5.14 -29.36
N ASN A 100 1.45 -4.41 -29.57
CA ASN A 100 2.81 -4.82 -29.26
C ASN A 100 3.56 -3.86 -28.33
N ILE A 101 2.89 -2.87 -27.75
CA ILE A 101 3.52 -1.84 -26.91
C ILE A 101 3.15 -2.08 -25.44
N VAL A 102 4.14 -2.07 -24.55
CA VAL A 102 3.91 -2.07 -23.09
C VAL A 102 3.29 -0.73 -22.70
N THR A 103 2.06 -0.74 -22.21
CA THR A 103 1.31 0.48 -21.85
C THR A 103 1.36 0.79 -20.37
N SER A 104 1.53 -0.23 -19.52
CA SER A 104 1.66 -0.07 -18.08
C SER A 104 2.38 -1.27 -17.44
N LEU A 105 2.87 -1.04 -16.22
CA LEU A 105 3.44 -2.07 -15.36
C LEU A 105 2.57 -2.15 -14.09
N SER A 106 2.39 -3.35 -13.56
CA SER A 106 1.64 -3.58 -12.33
C SER A 106 2.33 -4.62 -11.45
N GLY A 107 1.84 -4.80 -10.23
CA GLY A 107 2.31 -5.85 -9.33
C GLY A 107 1.71 -7.22 -9.66
N ALA A 108 0.40 -7.28 -9.87
CA ALA A 108 -0.36 -8.52 -9.98
C ALA A 108 -1.79 -8.28 -10.50
N ASP A 109 -2.47 -9.36 -10.87
CA ASP A 109 -3.90 -9.43 -11.22
C ASP A 109 -4.39 -8.41 -12.27
N SER A 110 -3.56 -8.16 -13.29
CA SER A 110 -3.87 -7.16 -14.31
C SER A 110 -5.06 -7.55 -15.17
N THR A 111 -5.86 -6.56 -15.56
CA THR A 111 -6.80 -6.72 -16.66
C THR A 111 -6.06 -7.01 -17.95
N ILE A 112 -6.50 -8.04 -18.68
CA ILE A 112 -5.92 -8.47 -19.94
C ILE A 112 -6.54 -7.65 -21.08
N PRO A 113 -5.75 -6.88 -21.87
CA PRO A 113 -6.29 -6.03 -22.94
C PRO A 113 -6.88 -6.86 -24.09
N ALA A 114 -8.03 -6.43 -24.63
CA ALA A 114 -8.73 -7.14 -25.70
C ALA A 114 -7.90 -7.36 -26.98
N ASN A 115 -7.00 -6.43 -27.29
CA ASN A 115 -6.08 -6.49 -28.43
C ASN A 115 -4.61 -6.61 -27.97
N GLY A 116 -4.35 -7.38 -26.92
CA GLY A 116 -3.03 -7.40 -26.29
C GLY A 116 -2.76 -8.64 -25.45
N LEU A 117 -1.85 -8.51 -24.50
CA LEU A 117 -1.45 -9.56 -23.57
C LEU A 117 -0.93 -8.98 -22.24
N VAL A 118 -0.74 -9.83 -21.24
CA VAL A 118 -0.03 -9.50 -20.00
C VAL A 118 1.19 -10.42 -19.87
N ILE A 119 2.37 -9.83 -19.70
CA ILE A 119 3.62 -10.54 -19.35
C ILE A 119 3.71 -10.58 -17.84
N SER A 120 3.77 -11.76 -17.24
CA SER A 120 3.65 -11.92 -15.80
C SER A 120 4.78 -12.77 -15.24
N GLY A 121 5.49 -12.28 -14.23
CA GLY A 121 6.70 -12.91 -13.70
C GLY A 121 6.73 -13.01 -12.19
N HIS A 122 7.30 -14.12 -11.69
CA HIS A 122 7.65 -14.30 -10.28
C HIS A 122 9.16 -14.57 -10.13
N GLY A 123 9.77 -14.19 -9.01
CA GLY A 123 11.17 -14.52 -8.69
C GLY A 123 12.15 -14.09 -9.79
N VAL A 124 12.89 -15.05 -10.37
CA VAL A 124 13.84 -14.75 -11.47
C VAL A 124 13.16 -14.09 -12.68
N ALA A 125 11.95 -14.53 -13.05
CA ALA A 125 11.19 -13.93 -14.14
C ALA A 125 10.74 -12.49 -13.82
N LYS A 126 10.33 -12.23 -12.57
CA LYS A 126 10.05 -10.86 -12.09
C LYS A 126 11.28 -9.97 -12.28
N ASN A 127 12.45 -10.43 -11.85
CA ASN A 127 13.70 -9.67 -12.02
C ASN A 127 14.00 -9.38 -13.49
N TRP A 128 13.75 -10.34 -14.38
CA TRP A 128 13.92 -10.14 -15.81
C TRP A 128 12.96 -9.07 -16.35
N ILE A 129 11.68 -9.09 -15.96
CA ILE A 129 10.71 -8.06 -16.36
C ILE A 129 11.19 -6.69 -15.87
N THR A 130 11.48 -6.55 -14.58
CA THR A 130 11.95 -5.29 -13.97
C THR A 130 13.20 -4.72 -14.64
N GLN A 131 14.10 -5.59 -15.12
CA GLN A 131 15.33 -5.15 -15.79
C GLN A 131 15.15 -4.79 -17.27
N ASN A 132 14.15 -5.36 -17.95
CA ASN A 132 14.10 -5.36 -19.42
C ASN A 132 12.81 -4.78 -20.02
N VAL A 133 11.80 -4.54 -19.21
CA VAL A 133 10.48 -4.10 -19.66
C VAL A 133 10.15 -2.77 -19.02
N THR A 134 9.94 -1.76 -19.86
CA THR A 134 9.47 -0.42 -19.46
C THR A 134 8.26 -0.04 -20.29
N VAL A 135 7.47 0.93 -19.83
CA VAL A 135 6.40 1.53 -20.63
C VAL A 135 6.98 2.04 -21.97
N GLY A 136 6.25 1.81 -23.06
CA GLY A 136 6.69 2.08 -24.42
C GLY A 136 7.56 1.00 -25.06
N SER A 137 8.09 0.03 -24.29
CA SER A 137 8.85 -1.08 -24.88
C SER A 137 7.99 -1.86 -25.87
N LYS A 138 8.58 -2.26 -26.99
CA LYS A 138 7.90 -3.08 -28.01
C LYS A 138 8.15 -4.56 -27.74
N VAL A 139 7.14 -5.40 -27.93
CA VAL A 139 7.14 -6.81 -27.56
C VAL A 139 6.90 -7.68 -28.78
N TYR A 140 7.68 -8.76 -28.90
CA TYR A 140 7.44 -9.84 -29.84
C TYR A 140 7.45 -11.19 -29.10
N VAL A 141 6.41 -11.98 -29.30
CA VAL A 141 6.22 -13.32 -28.73
C VAL A 141 6.28 -14.34 -29.86
N ASP A 142 7.35 -15.13 -29.85
CA ASP A 142 7.58 -16.24 -30.75
C ASP A 142 7.00 -17.51 -30.11
N THR A 143 5.81 -17.91 -30.57
CA THR A 143 5.10 -19.09 -30.05
C THR A 143 5.75 -20.40 -30.47
N GLU A 144 6.48 -20.44 -31.59
CA GLU A 144 7.17 -21.64 -32.08
C GLU A 144 8.33 -22.00 -31.15
N ASN A 145 9.06 -21.00 -30.67
CA ASN A 145 10.23 -21.17 -29.81
C ASN A 145 9.95 -20.93 -28.32
N ASN A 146 8.70 -20.63 -27.95
CA ASN A 146 8.31 -20.21 -26.60
C ASN A 146 9.21 -19.10 -26.06
N LYS A 147 9.40 -18.05 -26.83
CA LYS A 147 10.36 -16.98 -26.54
C LYS A 147 9.68 -15.62 -26.64
N ILE A 148 9.96 -14.75 -25.66
CA ILE A 148 9.57 -13.35 -25.72
C ILE A 148 10.82 -12.50 -25.94
N THR A 149 10.70 -11.49 -26.80
CA THR A 149 11.72 -10.47 -27.04
C THR A 149 11.12 -9.09 -26.81
N VAL A 150 11.83 -8.27 -26.04
CA VAL A 150 11.44 -6.92 -25.68
C VAL A 150 12.49 -5.96 -26.20
N TYR A 151 12.02 -4.91 -26.87
CA TYR A 151 12.83 -3.89 -27.52
C TYR A 151 12.57 -2.55 -26.85
N THR A 152 13.63 -1.90 -26.37
CA THR A 152 13.60 -0.50 -25.97
C THR A 152 14.16 0.32 -27.12
N THR A 153 13.30 1.12 -27.74
CA THR A 153 13.64 1.91 -28.91
C THR A 153 13.52 3.41 -28.64
N SER A 154 13.88 4.24 -29.62
CA SER A 154 13.59 5.68 -29.60
C SER A 154 12.11 5.99 -29.48
N ASP A 155 11.26 5.20 -30.12
CA ASP A 155 9.80 5.34 -30.00
C ASP A 155 9.34 4.94 -28.60
N SER A 156 9.96 3.95 -27.97
CA SER A 156 9.64 3.56 -26.60
C SER A 156 9.80 4.71 -25.63
N PHE A 157 10.94 5.42 -25.68
CA PHE A 157 11.15 6.57 -24.80
C PHE A 157 10.21 7.73 -25.12
N SER A 158 9.95 7.98 -26.40
CA SER A 158 9.02 9.02 -26.83
C SER A 158 7.59 8.73 -26.38
N TYR A 159 7.16 7.47 -26.47
CA TYR A 159 5.87 7.00 -25.96
C TYR A 159 5.77 7.18 -24.44
N GLU A 160 6.80 6.78 -23.70
CA GLU A 160 6.84 6.93 -22.24
C GLU A 160 6.70 8.40 -21.81
N ALA A 161 7.49 9.30 -22.41
CA ALA A 161 7.41 10.73 -22.12
C ALA A 161 6.02 11.30 -22.42
N LYS A 162 5.44 10.99 -23.60
CA LYS A 162 4.09 11.46 -23.99
C LYS A 162 3.01 10.95 -23.04
N SER A 163 3.09 9.68 -22.66
CA SER A 163 2.16 9.06 -21.70
C SER A 163 2.21 9.77 -20.34
N LYS A 164 3.42 10.05 -19.83
CA LYS A 164 3.61 10.77 -18.56
C LYS A 164 3.18 12.23 -18.62
N ILE A 165 3.41 12.92 -19.74
CA ILE A 165 2.91 14.29 -19.96
C ILE A 165 1.38 14.30 -19.90
N PHE A 166 0.74 13.38 -20.62
CA PHE A 166 -0.72 13.27 -20.62
C PHE A 166 -1.27 12.94 -19.22
N GLU A 167 -0.60 12.04 -18.50
CA GLU A 167 -0.94 11.71 -17.12
C GLU A 167 -0.86 12.94 -16.20
N ALA A 168 0.25 13.68 -16.24
CA ALA A 168 0.42 14.90 -15.46
C ALA A 168 -0.64 15.95 -15.80
N GLN A 169 -0.94 16.14 -17.08
CA GLN A 169 -2.00 17.04 -17.55
C GLN A 169 -3.37 16.62 -17.01
N SER A 170 -3.67 15.32 -17.02
CA SER A 170 -4.94 14.78 -16.49
C SER A 170 -5.09 15.04 -14.99
N MET A 171 -4.00 14.90 -14.21
CA MET A 171 -3.99 15.23 -12.78
C MET A 171 -4.21 16.73 -12.55
N ILE A 172 -3.57 17.59 -13.35
CA ILE A 172 -3.73 19.04 -13.30
C ILE A 172 -5.19 19.43 -13.58
N ASP A 173 -5.77 18.91 -14.67
CA ASP A 173 -7.13 19.24 -15.09
C ASP A 173 -8.16 18.81 -14.04
N TYR A 174 -7.96 17.64 -13.43
CA TYR A 174 -8.77 17.18 -12.30
C TYR A 174 -8.79 18.21 -11.17
N TYR A 175 -7.63 18.67 -10.69
CA TYR A 175 -7.57 19.61 -9.58
C TYR A 175 -8.00 21.02 -9.96
N LYS A 176 -7.70 21.50 -11.18
CA LYS A 176 -8.23 22.78 -11.70
C LYS A 176 -9.75 22.82 -11.67
N SER A 177 -10.40 21.71 -12.00
CA SER A 177 -11.87 21.63 -12.01
C SER A 177 -12.51 21.61 -10.61
N ARG A 178 -11.75 21.25 -9.56
CA ARG A 178 -12.27 21.01 -8.20
C ARG A 178 -11.76 21.98 -7.14
N MET A 179 -10.63 22.64 -7.35
CA MET A 179 -9.96 23.46 -6.35
C MET A 179 -9.65 24.85 -6.90
N LEU A 180 -10.40 25.86 -6.41
CA LEU A 180 -10.27 27.25 -6.85
C LEU A 180 -8.86 27.84 -6.66
N ASN A 181 -8.12 27.39 -5.64
CA ASN A 181 -6.80 27.90 -5.29
C ASN A 181 -5.65 26.96 -5.69
N TYR A 182 -5.92 25.99 -6.57
CA TYR A 182 -4.89 25.09 -7.08
C TYR A 182 -3.88 25.85 -7.95
N LYS A 183 -2.59 25.57 -7.72
CA LYS A 183 -1.43 26.24 -8.34
C LYS A 183 -0.61 25.23 -9.14
N PRO A 184 -0.90 25.04 -10.44
CA PRO A 184 -0.27 24.02 -11.27
C PRO A 184 1.03 24.48 -11.94
N GLU A 185 1.48 25.71 -11.72
CA GLU A 185 2.49 26.36 -12.56
C GLU A 185 3.81 25.59 -12.61
N GLN A 186 4.20 24.93 -11.51
CA GLN A 186 5.40 24.11 -11.49
C GLN A 186 5.26 22.88 -12.40
N ALA A 187 4.14 22.17 -12.32
CA ALA A 187 3.87 21.00 -13.14
C ALA A 187 3.72 21.37 -14.63
N GLU A 188 3.01 22.46 -14.93
CA GLU A 188 2.85 22.96 -16.31
C GLU A 188 4.19 23.37 -16.94
N ASN A 189 5.08 23.99 -16.16
CA ASN A 189 6.43 24.30 -16.64
C ASN A 189 7.23 23.04 -16.99
N HIS A 190 7.15 22.01 -16.15
CA HIS A 190 7.79 20.72 -16.42
C HIS A 190 7.21 20.03 -17.67
N ILE A 191 5.88 20.07 -17.86
CA ILE A 191 5.22 19.60 -19.09
C ILE A 191 5.79 20.33 -20.31
N GLN A 192 5.85 21.66 -20.26
CA GLN A 192 6.32 22.46 -21.40
C GLN A 192 7.79 22.15 -21.75
N VAL A 193 8.64 21.93 -20.76
CA VAL A 193 10.05 21.53 -20.98
C VAL A 193 10.13 20.13 -21.58
N ALA A 194 9.35 19.18 -21.07
CA ALA A 194 9.29 17.81 -21.59
C ALA A 194 8.85 17.77 -23.06
N GLU A 195 7.82 18.55 -23.43
CA GLU A 195 7.36 18.70 -24.83
C GLU A 195 8.43 19.30 -25.73
N ASN A 196 9.21 20.27 -25.24
CA ASN A 196 10.30 20.85 -26.01
C ASN A 196 11.41 19.83 -26.27
N TYR A 197 11.77 19.01 -25.29
CA TYR A 197 12.73 17.93 -25.49
C TYR A 197 12.23 16.86 -26.46
N LEU A 198 10.94 16.49 -26.39
CA LEU A 198 10.32 15.60 -27.36
C LEU A 198 10.39 16.16 -28.79
N LYS A 199 10.09 17.45 -28.98
CA LYS A 199 10.16 18.09 -30.29
C LYS A 199 11.58 18.08 -30.86
N ILE A 200 12.60 18.26 -30.01
CA ILE A 200 14.01 18.16 -30.43
C ILE A 200 14.33 16.71 -30.81
N ALA A 201 13.96 15.74 -29.97
CA ALA A 201 14.16 14.32 -30.22
C ALA A 201 13.51 13.87 -31.54
N GLU A 202 12.26 14.24 -31.79
CA GLU A 202 11.52 13.89 -33.02
C GLU A 202 12.16 14.50 -34.29
N SER A 203 12.87 15.61 -34.16
CA SER A 203 13.60 16.23 -35.27
C SER A 203 14.98 15.59 -35.55
N GLU A 204 15.49 14.76 -34.63
CA GLU A 204 16.81 14.13 -34.73
C GLU A 204 16.69 12.73 -35.35
N THR A 205 17.13 12.60 -36.61
CA THR A 205 17.03 11.34 -37.38
C THR A 205 18.39 10.68 -37.65
N LYS A 206 19.50 11.31 -37.24
CA LYS A 206 20.86 10.88 -37.62
C LYS A 206 21.72 10.51 -36.41
N ASN A 207 21.47 11.08 -35.25
CA ASN A 207 22.28 10.87 -34.06
C ASN A 207 21.49 10.17 -32.95
N SER A 208 21.66 8.85 -32.87
CA SER A 208 21.01 8.01 -31.86
C SER A 208 21.37 8.36 -30.41
N VAL A 209 22.57 8.89 -30.16
CA VAL A 209 23.01 9.31 -28.82
C VAL A 209 22.24 10.55 -28.37
N VAL A 210 22.12 11.54 -29.26
CA VAL A 210 21.38 12.78 -29.00
C VAL A 210 19.89 12.49 -28.84
N LEU A 211 19.34 11.62 -29.69
CA LEU A 211 17.96 11.14 -29.59
C LEU A 211 17.68 10.53 -28.22
N LYS A 212 18.51 9.58 -27.78
CA LYS A 212 18.39 8.93 -26.46
C LYS A 212 18.47 9.94 -25.31
N GLN A 213 19.39 10.90 -25.41
CA GLN A 213 19.57 11.91 -24.38
C GLN A 213 18.29 12.75 -24.24
N TYR A 214 17.78 13.33 -25.33
CA TYR A 214 16.61 14.20 -25.24
C TYR A 214 15.33 13.47 -24.89
N THR A 215 15.14 12.22 -25.32
CA THR A 215 13.98 11.44 -24.87
C THR A 215 14.07 11.11 -23.37
N GLN A 216 15.26 10.83 -22.84
CA GLN A 216 15.44 10.64 -21.39
C GLN A 216 15.16 11.93 -20.62
N GLU A 217 15.67 13.07 -21.08
CA GLU A 217 15.40 14.39 -20.46
C GLU A 217 13.90 14.72 -20.50
N ALA A 218 13.20 14.35 -21.58
CA ALA A 218 11.75 14.49 -21.65
C ALA A 218 11.01 13.61 -20.62
N ILE A 219 11.45 12.35 -20.43
CA ILE A 219 10.89 11.45 -19.40
C ILE A 219 11.14 12.02 -18.00
N ASP A 220 12.34 12.51 -17.73
CA ASP A 220 12.73 13.04 -16.42
C ASP A 220 11.89 14.28 -16.06
N GLU A 221 11.69 15.19 -17.01
CA GLU A 221 10.81 16.36 -16.85
C GLU A 221 9.33 15.97 -16.74
N ALA A 222 8.86 14.98 -17.51
CA ALA A 222 7.49 14.47 -17.38
C ALA A 222 7.25 13.79 -16.01
N ASN A 223 8.24 13.07 -15.46
CA ASN A 223 8.20 12.55 -14.10
C ASN A 223 8.13 13.68 -13.07
N MET A 224 8.88 14.77 -13.26
CA MET A 224 8.79 15.95 -12.39
C MET A 224 7.42 16.63 -12.48
N ALA A 225 6.80 16.67 -13.65
CA ALA A 225 5.43 17.16 -13.81
C ALA A 225 4.44 16.33 -12.98
N ILE A 226 4.53 14.99 -13.01
CA ILE A 226 3.72 14.11 -12.15
C ILE A 226 3.97 14.44 -10.68
N LYS A 227 5.23 14.51 -10.23
CA LYS A 227 5.58 14.78 -8.82
C LYS A 227 5.06 16.11 -8.28
N THR A 228 4.86 17.07 -9.17
CA THR A 228 4.45 18.43 -8.82
C THR A 228 2.99 18.71 -9.15
N SER A 229 2.24 17.72 -9.65
CA SER A 229 0.84 17.89 -10.05
C SER A 229 -0.13 17.93 -8.88
N LEU A 230 0.19 17.27 -7.75
CA LEU A 230 -0.73 17.21 -6.63
C LEU A 230 -0.71 18.49 -5.79
N PRO A 231 -1.86 19.06 -5.39
CA PRO A 231 -1.89 20.18 -4.46
C PRO A 231 -1.39 19.77 -3.07
N TYR A 232 -0.94 20.75 -2.30
CA TYR A 232 -0.85 20.60 -0.85
C TYR A 232 -2.24 20.78 -0.22
N ILE A 233 -2.58 19.93 0.75
CA ILE A 233 -3.83 20.01 1.52
C ILE A 233 -3.47 20.24 2.99
N ASP A 234 -3.80 21.40 3.56
CA ASP A 234 -3.37 21.80 4.91
C ASP A 234 -3.81 20.79 6.00
N ASN A 235 -5.07 20.37 5.98
CA ASN A 235 -5.67 19.56 7.04
C ASN A 235 -5.63 18.04 6.79
N GLU A 236 -4.97 17.60 5.72
CA GLU A 236 -4.83 16.17 5.41
C GLU A 236 -3.86 15.49 6.39
N LEU A 237 -4.25 14.33 6.93
CA LEU A 237 -3.34 13.48 7.69
C LEU A 237 -2.23 12.94 6.77
N LYS A 238 -0.99 13.24 7.13
CA LYS A 238 0.24 12.82 6.44
C LYS A 238 1.06 12.00 7.42
N GLY A 239 0.73 10.71 7.46
CA GLY A 239 1.21 9.74 8.43
C GLY A 239 2.36 8.88 7.93
N VAL A 240 3.08 8.26 8.87
CA VAL A 240 4.04 7.18 8.60
C VAL A 240 4.05 6.17 9.74
N TRP A 241 4.13 4.87 9.42
CA TRP A 241 4.37 3.83 10.43
C TRP A 241 5.85 3.76 10.79
N ILE A 242 6.14 3.63 12.08
CA ILE A 242 7.50 3.61 12.61
C ILE A 242 7.66 2.44 13.59
N ARG A 243 8.57 1.52 13.28
CA ARG A 243 9.18 0.65 14.30
C ARG A 243 10.35 1.41 14.92
N PRO A 244 10.27 1.84 16.19
CA PRO A 244 11.33 2.64 16.79
C PRO A 244 12.61 1.82 16.94
N THR A 245 13.74 2.47 16.71
CA THR A 245 15.10 1.92 16.96
C THR A 245 15.96 2.86 17.79
N GLU A 246 15.45 4.05 18.06
CA GLU A 246 16.10 5.13 18.79
C GLU A 246 16.19 4.81 20.28
N THR A 247 17.40 4.83 20.83
CA THR A 247 17.71 4.49 22.22
C THR A 247 18.06 5.70 23.08
N SER A 248 17.95 6.91 22.52
CA SER A 248 18.17 8.16 23.23
C SER A 248 17.23 9.27 22.78
N LYS A 249 17.09 10.29 23.64
CA LYS A 249 16.28 11.46 23.35
C LYS A 249 16.76 12.22 22.12
N GLU A 250 18.07 12.34 21.93
CA GLU A 250 18.68 13.05 20.82
C GLU A 250 18.37 12.37 19.48
N GLN A 251 18.36 11.03 19.46
CA GLN A 251 17.97 10.25 18.28
C GLN A 251 16.49 10.44 17.95
N ILE A 252 15.60 10.36 18.94
CA ILE A 252 14.15 10.60 18.76
C ILE A 252 13.91 12.01 18.21
N ILE A 253 14.58 13.02 18.78
CA ILE A 253 14.51 14.42 18.31
C ILE A 253 14.94 14.52 16.84
N ALA A 254 16.06 13.89 16.47
CA ALA A 254 16.56 13.92 15.10
C ALA A 254 15.57 13.27 14.12
N THR A 255 14.97 12.13 14.49
CA THR A 255 13.94 11.48 13.67
C THR A 255 12.70 12.36 13.52
N LEU A 256 12.21 12.99 14.59
CA LEU A 256 11.07 13.89 14.55
C LEU A 256 11.34 15.18 13.76
N ASP A 257 12.55 15.73 13.85
CA ASP A 257 12.97 16.88 13.04
C ASP A 257 12.99 16.51 11.55
N ASN A 258 13.50 15.32 11.21
CA ASN A 258 13.49 14.81 9.85
C ASN A 258 12.04 14.61 9.34
N LEU A 259 11.16 14.03 10.14
CA LEU A 259 9.75 13.86 9.76
C LEU A 259 9.06 15.21 9.52
N LYS A 260 9.28 16.18 10.42
CA LYS A 260 8.71 17.53 10.27
C LYS A 260 9.24 18.23 9.01
N ALA A 261 10.54 18.12 8.74
CA ALA A 261 11.16 18.70 7.56
C ALA A 261 10.63 18.10 6.24
N ASN A 262 10.15 16.86 6.29
CA ASN A 262 9.54 16.16 5.15
C ASN A 262 8.00 16.19 5.15
N GLY A 263 7.40 17.11 5.92
CA GLY A 263 5.96 17.43 5.82
C GLY A 263 5.02 16.44 6.51
N PHE A 264 5.53 15.44 7.22
CA PHE A 264 4.72 14.55 8.05
C PHE A 264 4.13 15.31 9.24
N ASN A 265 2.88 15.00 9.57
CA ASN A 265 2.16 15.61 10.70
C ASN A 265 1.61 14.57 11.69
N SER A 266 1.77 13.29 11.41
CA SER A 266 1.32 12.19 12.28
C SER A 266 2.30 11.02 12.19
N ILE A 267 2.49 10.30 13.29
CA ILE A 267 3.24 9.03 13.32
C ILE A 267 2.39 7.92 13.92
N PHE A 268 2.58 6.71 13.40
CA PHE A 268 2.00 5.48 13.92
C PHE A 268 3.14 4.65 14.52
N LEU A 269 3.42 4.89 15.80
CA LEU A 269 4.62 4.41 16.49
C LEU A 269 4.38 3.04 17.10
N GLU A 270 5.13 2.02 16.66
CA GLU A 270 5.02 0.65 17.17
C GLU A 270 5.43 0.59 18.65
N THR A 271 4.44 0.55 19.53
CA THR A 271 4.59 0.79 20.97
C THR A 271 4.54 -0.51 21.78
N TYR A 272 3.78 -1.48 21.28
CA TYR A 272 3.73 -2.85 21.80
C TYR A 272 3.86 -3.80 20.61
N PHE A 273 4.98 -4.52 20.57
CA PHE A 273 5.27 -5.48 19.51
C PHE A 273 6.03 -6.69 20.04
N HIS A 274 5.80 -7.83 19.41
CA HIS A 274 6.41 -9.11 19.76
C HIS A 274 6.26 -9.45 21.26
N GLY A 275 5.11 -9.10 21.83
CA GLY A 275 4.80 -9.35 23.25
C GLY A 275 5.60 -8.50 24.24
N LYS A 276 6.17 -7.36 23.81
CA LYS A 276 6.94 -6.43 24.66
C LYS A 276 6.55 -4.99 24.39
N THR A 277 6.56 -4.16 25.43
CA THR A 277 6.40 -2.71 25.32
C THR A 277 7.73 -2.03 25.04
N ILE A 278 7.70 -0.86 24.39
CA ILE A 278 8.89 -0.01 24.28
C ILE A 278 9.20 0.76 25.57
N PHE A 279 8.25 0.84 26.49
CA PHE A 279 8.31 1.57 27.76
C PHE A 279 8.22 0.60 28.97
N PRO A 280 8.63 1.01 30.19
CA PRO A 280 8.64 0.13 31.37
C PRO A 280 7.23 -0.04 31.98
N SER A 281 6.44 -0.95 31.42
CA SER A 281 5.02 -1.14 31.77
C SER A 281 4.79 -1.79 33.15
N GLN A 282 3.93 -1.17 33.95
CA GLN A 282 3.43 -1.72 35.21
C GLN A 282 2.46 -2.88 34.97
N VAL A 283 1.68 -2.85 33.88
CA VAL A 283 0.80 -3.97 33.50
C VAL A 283 1.63 -5.19 33.13
N MET A 284 2.66 -5.05 32.30
CA MET A 284 3.56 -6.17 31.97
C MET A 284 4.19 -6.77 33.25
N ASN A 285 4.60 -5.92 34.20
CA ASN A 285 5.13 -6.37 35.49
C ASN A 285 4.07 -7.09 36.35
N LYS A 286 2.83 -6.58 36.42
CA LYS A 286 1.71 -7.19 37.16
C LYS A 286 1.44 -8.63 36.72
N TYR A 287 1.55 -8.91 35.43
CA TYR A 287 1.35 -10.25 34.87
C TYR A 287 2.63 -11.13 34.87
N GLY A 288 3.76 -10.62 35.36
CA GLY A 288 5.03 -11.37 35.42
C GLY A 288 5.72 -11.51 34.06
N PHE A 289 5.40 -10.64 33.10
CA PHE A 289 5.97 -10.65 31.76
C PHE A 289 7.22 -9.77 31.67
N THR A 290 7.93 -9.89 30.55
CA THR A 290 9.05 -9.02 30.20
C THR A 290 8.57 -7.57 30.11
N VAL A 291 8.99 -6.75 31.07
CA VAL A 291 8.46 -5.39 31.32
C VAL A 291 8.72 -4.42 30.17
N GLN A 292 9.79 -4.62 29.42
CA GLN A 292 10.21 -3.74 28.35
C GLN A 292 11.11 -4.48 27.36
N ASN A 293 11.04 -4.13 26.08
CA ASN A 293 11.97 -4.61 25.07
C ASN A 293 13.42 -4.23 25.44
N GLU A 294 14.33 -5.19 25.29
CA GLU A 294 15.71 -5.11 25.75
C GLU A 294 16.48 -3.93 25.15
N ILE A 295 16.13 -3.52 23.92
CA ILE A 295 16.82 -2.40 23.24
C ILE A 295 16.55 -1.04 23.91
N PHE A 296 15.48 -0.92 24.71
CA PHE A 296 15.09 0.33 25.37
C PHE A 296 15.32 0.32 26.89
N GLN A 297 15.94 -0.73 27.45
CA GLN A 297 16.15 -0.81 28.90
C GLN A 297 16.87 0.42 29.47
N GLY A 298 16.35 0.92 30.59
CA GLY A 298 16.89 2.12 31.25
C GLY A 298 16.45 3.45 30.61
N PHE A 299 15.58 3.40 29.60
CA PHE A 299 15.06 4.56 28.89
C PHE A 299 13.57 4.40 28.62
N ASP A 300 12.76 5.44 28.81
CA ASP A 300 11.36 5.43 28.38
C ASP A 300 11.22 6.18 27.05
N PRO A 301 11.30 5.49 25.89
CA PRO A 301 11.20 6.14 24.60
C PRO A 301 9.78 6.70 24.35
N LEU A 302 8.72 6.07 24.84
CA LEU A 302 7.35 6.49 24.54
C LEU A 302 7.06 7.88 25.11
N ASP A 303 7.50 8.14 26.35
CA ASP A 303 7.39 9.46 26.98
C ASP A 303 8.08 10.54 26.14
N VAL A 304 9.27 10.24 25.63
CA VAL A 304 10.06 11.18 24.83
C VAL A 304 9.44 11.40 23.45
N TRP A 305 9.02 10.33 22.78
CA TRP A 305 8.36 10.39 21.47
C TRP A 305 7.14 11.30 21.52
N ILE A 306 6.24 11.10 22.48
CA ILE A 306 5.01 11.88 22.57
C ILE A 306 5.32 13.36 22.88
N LYS A 307 6.11 13.63 23.92
CA LYS A 307 6.44 15.01 24.32
C LYS A 307 7.16 15.79 23.23
N GLU A 308 8.12 15.17 22.54
CA GLU A 308 8.90 15.84 21.50
C GLU A 308 8.14 15.96 20.17
N ALA A 309 7.25 15.01 19.84
CA ALA A 309 6.40 15.07 18.66
C ALA A 309 5.37 16.21 18.79
N HIS A 310 4.72 16.34 19.94
CA HIS A 310 3.74 17.40 20.20
C HIS A 310 4.35 18.80 20.11
N LYS A 311 5.60 19.01 20.54
CA LYS A 311 6.33 20.28 20.34
C LYS A 311 6.48 20.69 18.87
N ARG A 312 6.42 19.73 17.96
CA ARG A 312 6.52 19.92 16.50
C ARG A 312 5.15 19.91 15.81
N GLY A 313 4.07 19.76 16.57
CA GLY A 313 2.72 19.57 16.05
C GLY A 313 2.58 18.27 15.25
N ILE A 314 3.31 17.22 15.66
CA ILE A 314 3.17 15.87 15.11
C ILE A 314 2.29 15.08 16.08
N LYS A 315 1.19 14.51 15.58
CA LYS A 315 0.33 13.60 16.34
C LYS A 315 0.98 12.23 16.49
N VAL A 316 0.78 11.57 17.61
CA VAL A 316 1.28 10.22 17.89
C VAL A 316 0.12 9.27 18.09
N HIS A 317 -0.04 8.35 17.14
CA HIS A 317 -0.91 7.19 17.26
C HIS A 317 -0.04 5.98 17.67
N THR A 318 -0.34 5.31 18.78
CA THR A 318 0.43 4.12 19.17
C THR A 318 -0.02 2.94 18.32
N TRP A 319 0.88 2.38 17.52
CA TRP A 319 0.66 1.14 16.79
C TRP A 319 0.85 -0.05 17.75
N PHE A 320 -0.23 -0.80 17.95
CA PHE A 320 -0.35 -1.82 19.00
C PHE A 320 -0.65 -3.19 18.38
N GLN A 321 0.29 -4.14 18.48
CA GLN A 321 0.08 -5.52 18.03
C GLN A 321 -0.81 -6.26 19.04
N SER A 322 -2.10 -6.40 18.75
CA SER A 322 -3.10 -6.87 19.72
C SER A 322 -2.88 -8.34 20.10
N PHE A 323 -3.15 -9.28 19.19
CA PHE A 323 -3.04 -10.70 19.50
C PHE A 323 -1.72 -11.33 19.06
N TYR A 324 -0.86 -10.63 18.32
CA TYR A 324 0.43 -11.16 17.88
C TYR A 324 1.54 -10.89 18.90
N VAL A 325 2.29 -11.93 19.27
CA VAL A 325 3.34 -11.86 20.31
C VAL A 325 4.73 -12.26 19.79
N GLY A 326 4.93 -12.20 18.48
CA GLY A 326 6.25 -12.35 17.87
C GLY A 326 6.59 -13.76 17.41
N ASN A 327 7.79 -13.92 16.86
CA ASN A 327 8.26 -15.13 16.18
C ASN A 327 9.28 -15.96 16.97
N GLN A 328 9.63 -15.50 18.18
CA GLN A 328 10.51 -16.24 19.06
C GLN A 328 9.72 -17.37 19.74
N PRO A 329 10.29 -18.59 19.81
CA PRO A 329 9.70 -19.66 20.59
C PRO A 329 9.48 -19.21 22.05
N PRO A 330 8.34 -19.53 22.70
CA PRO A 330 8.10 -19.14 24.09
C PRO A 330 9.23 -19.55 25.04
N GLU A 331 9.82 -20.72 24.82
CA GLU A 331 10.89 -21.27 25.65
C GLU A 331 12.22 -20.47 25.58
N SER A 332 12.36 -19.55 24.63
CA SER A 332 13.55 -18.69 24.49
C SER A 332 13.67 -17.62 25.59
N ASN A 333 12.55 -17.27 26.24
CA ASN A 333 12.52 -16.32 27.34
C ASN A 333 11.47 -16.78 28.37
N PRO A 334 11.86 -17.15 29.60
CA PRO A 334 10.93 -17.65 30.61
C PRO A 334 9.91 -16.62 31.07
N SER A 335 10.15 -15.33 30.82
CA SER A 335 9.24 -14.21 31.09
C SER A 335 8.54 -13.71 29.84
N SER A 336 8.57 -14.44 28.72
CA SER A 336 7.68 -14.17 27.59
C SER A 336 6.24 -14.54 27.93
N ILE A 337 5.25 -13.87 27.32
CA ILE A 337 3.83 -14.07 27.63
C ILE A 337 3.44 -15.55 27.54
N LEU A 338 3.84 -16.24 26.48
CA LEU A 338 3.48 -17.64 26.26
C LEU A 338 4.34 -18.66 27.02
N ALA A 339 5.46 -18.23 27.62
CA ALA A 339 6.19 -19.07 28.58
C ALA A 339 5.49 -19.07 29.94
N VAL A 340 5.01 -17.90 30.37
CA VAL A 340 4.29 -17.72 31.64
C VAL A 340 2.84 -18.23 31.53
N ARG A 341 2.17 -17.96 30.42
CA ARG A 341 0.77 -18.33 30.12
C ARG A 341 0.66 -19.11 28.81
N PRO A 342 1.14 -20.38 28.76
CA PRO A 342 1.03 -21.20 27.55
C PRO A 342 -0.43 -21.48 27.16
N ASP A 343 -1.36 -21.42 28.12
CA ASP A 343 -2.81 -21.57 27.95
C ASP A 343 -3.45 -20.43 27.14
N TRP A 344 -2.80 -19.27 27.07
CA TRP A 344 -3.27 -18.12 26.28
C TRP A 344 -2.98 -18.25 24.79
N GLY A 345 -2.10 -19.17 24.41
CA GLY A 345 -1.60 -19.27 23.05
C GLY A 345 -2.56 -20.00 22.11
N ASN A 346 -2.77 -19.40 20.95
CA ASN A 346 -3.68 -19.89 19.93
C ASN A 346 -3.20 -21.22 19.31
N LYS A 347 -4.15 -22.05 18.87
CA LYS A 347 -3.90 -23.37 18.28
C LYS A 347 -4.69 -23.54 17.00
N THR A 348 -4.13 -24.26 16.03
CA THR A 348 -4.93 -24.78 14.92
C THR A 348 -5.70 -26.03 15.34
N LYS A 349 -6.73 -26.39 14.58
CA LYS A 349 -7.50 -27.64 14.79
C LYS A 349 -6.60 -28.87 14.84
N GLN A 350 -5.64 -28.96 13.90
CA GLN A 350 -4.67 -30.05 13.84
C GLN A 350 -3.91 -30.25 15.16
N TYR A 351 -3.63 -29.16 15.89
CA TYR A 351 -2.90 -29.19 17.15
C TYR A 351 -3.80 -28.86 18.36
N SER A 352 -5.11 -29.07 18.25
CA SER A 352 -6.07 -28.78 19.32
C SER A 352 -5.81 -29.54 20.62
N SER A 353 -5.22 -30.74 20.54
CA SER A 353 -4.80 -31.54 21.71
C SER A 353 -3.39 -31.23 22.21
N SER A 354 -2.65 -30.33 21.55
CA SER A 354 -1.32 -29.91 21.99
C SER A 354 -1.40 -29.06 23.26
N THR A 355 -0.46 -29.23 24.18
CA THR A 355 -0.30 -28.33 25.33
C THR A 355 0.43 -27.04 24.98
N ARG A 356 1.04 -26.98 23.78
CA ARG A 356 1.78 -25.82 23.27
C ARG A 356 1.02 -25.06 22.19
N PRO A 357 1.22 -23.74 22.07
CA PRO A 357 0.65 -22.94 21.00
C PRO A 357 1.18 -23.34 19.62
N THR A 358 0.38 -23.12 18.59
CA THR A 358 0.79 -23.36 17.21
C THR A 358 1.50 -22.13 16.64
N LYS A 359 2.63 -22.37 15.96
CA LYS A 359 3.37 -21.33 15.23
C LYS A 359 2.73 -21.09 13.87
N SER A 360 2.43 -19.84 13.53
CA SER A 360 1.87 -19.46 12.23
C SER A 360 2.97 -19.27 11.19
N ILE A 361 3.06 -20.18 10.22
CA ILE A 361 4.04 -20.11 9.12
C ILE A 361 3.72 -18.96 8.16
N SER A 362 2.44 -18.63 7.99
CA SER A 362 1.94 -17.61 7.05
C SER A 362 2.00 -16.18 7.61
N GLU A 363 2.17 -16.00 8.91
CA GLU A 363 2.21 -14.68 9.58
C GLU A 363 3.58 -14.50 10.28
N HIS A 364 4.62 -14.35 9.46
CA HIS A 364 5.99 -14.10 9.91
C HIS A 364 6.54 -15.12 10.91
N ASN A 365 6.13 -16.39 10.81
CA ASN A 365 6.59 -17.44 11.71
C ASN A 365 6.26 -17.13 13.18
N GLY A 366 5.14 -16.46 13.46
CA GLY A 366 4.82 -15.97 14.80
C GLY A 366 3.71 -16.68 15.55
N TYR A 367 3.61 -16.34 16.83
CA TYR A 367 2.65 -16.85 17.79
C TYR A 367 1.59 -15.79 18.10
N PHE A 368 0.39 -16.26 18.37
CA PHE A 368 -0.75 -15.41 18.68
C PHE A 368 -1.37 -15.82 20.00
N LEU A 369 -1.88 -14.84 20.73
CA LEU A 369 -2.82 -15.04 21.83
C LEU A 369 -4.19 -15.41 21.24
N ASP A 370 -5.03 -16.07 22.02
CA ASP A 370 -6.39 -16.42 21.62
C ASP A 370 -7.38 -15.31 21.98
N PRO A 371 -8.02 -14.66 20.98
CA PRO A 371 -9.07 -13.66 21.22
C PRO A 371 -10.24 -14.15 22.08
N ALA A 372 -10.51 -15.46 22.14
CA ALA A 372 -11.59 -16.00 22.96
C ALA A 372 -11.29 -15.96 24.47
N ASN A 373 -10.01 -15.93 24.87
CA ASN A 373 -9.64 -16.00 26.27
C ASN A 373 -9.91 -14.64 26.97
N PRO A 374 -10.78 -14.57 27.98
CA PRO A 374 -11.12 -13.31 28.65
C PRO A 374 -9.91 -12.68 29.36
N GLU A 375 -9.01 -13.47 29.94
CA GLU A 375 -7.82 -12.92 30.60
C GLU A 375 -6.84 -12.27 29.62
N VAL A 376 -6.78 -12.77 28.37
CA VAL A 376 -6.03 -12.13 27.28
C VAL A 376 -6.65 -10.77 26.95
N GLN A 377 -7.98 -10.71 26.82
CA GLN A 377 -8.66 -9.45 26.54
C GLN A 377 -8.45 -8.43 27.68
N ASP A 378 -8.58 -8.86 28.93
CA ASP A 378 -8.41 -7.99 30.10
C ASP A 378 -6.97 -7.48 30.19
N PHE A 379 -5.97 -8.34 29.97
CA PHE A 379 -4.56 -7.94 29.92
C PHE A 379 -4.29 -6.87 28.85
N LEU A 380 -4.77 -7.08 27.62
CA LEU A 380 -4.54 -6.15 26.52
C LEU A 380 -5.30 -4.83 26.73
N GLU A 381 -6.52 -4.87 27.29
CA GLU A 381 -7.29 -3.69 27.66
C GLU A 381 -6.57 -2.89 28.76
N GLU A 382 -6.09 -3.55 29.83
CA GLU A 382 -5.32 -2.91 30.88
C GLU A 382 -4.05 -2.25 30.33
N LEU A 383 -3.35 -2.91 29.40
CA LEU A 383 -2.14 -2.36 28.79
C LEU A 383 -2.43 -1.13 27.91
N ILE A 384 -3.50 -1.18 27.10
CA ILE A 384 -3.95 -0.01 26.33
C ILE A 384 -4.36 1.12 27.26
N LYS A 385 -5.06 0.81 28.35
CA LYS A 385 -5.45 1.81 29.36
C LYS A 385 -4.24 2.44 30.04
N GLU A 386 -3.21 1.67 30.36
CA GLU A 386 -1.94 2.21 30.88
C GLU A 386 -1.31 3.19 29.89
N ILE A 387 -1.25 2.84 28.60
CA ILE A 387 -0.74 3.71 27.54
C ILE A 387 -1.53 5.03 27.49
N ILE A 388 -2.87 4.94 27.44
CA ILE A 388 -3.76 6.10 27.35
C ILE A 388 -3.59 7.03 28.56
N THR A 389 -3.70 6.47 29.77
CA THR A 389 -3.76 7.27 31.00
C THR A 389 -2.40 7.84 31.40
N THR A 390 -1.31 7.14 31.10
CA THR A 390 0.06 7.56 31.45
C THR A 390 0.62 8.53 30.42
N TYR A 391 0.46 8.22 29.13
CA TYR A 391 1.18 8.93 28.05
C TYR A 391 0.31 9.86 27.21
N LYS A 392 -1.02 9.67 27.20
CA LYS A 392 -2.00 10.51 26.46
C LYS A 392 -1.65 10.68 24.96
N PRO A 393 -1.53 9.57 24.20
CA PRO A 393 -1.35 9.64 22.75
C PRO A 393 -2.58 10.27 22.08
N ASP A 394 -2.40 10.73 20.84
CA ASP A 394 -3.50 11.24 20.01
C ASP A 394 -4.44 10.12 19.54
N GLY A 395 -3.95 8.88 19.49
CA GLY A 395 -4.77 7.71 19.17
C GLY A 395 -4.10 6.36 19.44
N ILE A 396 -4.88 5.30 19.37
CA ILE A 396 -4.43 3.90 19.37
C ILE A 396 -4.76 3.31 18.01
N ASN A 397 -3.76 2.75 17.33
CA ASN A 397 -3.92 2.02 16.08
C ASN A 397 -3.75 0.52 16.32
N LEU A 398 -4.85 -0.21 16.38
CA LEU A 398 -4.91 -1.64 16.60
C LEU A 398 -4.43 -2.40 15.35
N ASP A 399 -3.36 -3.17 15.49
CA ASP A 399 -2.92 -4.14 14.50
C ASP A 399 -2.99 -5.55 15.08
N TYR A 400 -2.85 -6.56 14.23
CA TYR A 400 -3.01 -7.97 14.57
C TYR A 400 -4.30 -8.24 15.36
N ILE A 401 -5.34 -7.45 15.06
CA ILE A 401 -6.68 -7.58 15.62
C ILE A 401 -7.48 -8.63 14.84
N ARG A 402 -6.96 -9.86 14.87
CA ARG A 402 -7.39 -10.98 14.02
C ARG A 402 -6.87 -12.32 14.54
N TYR A 403 -7.47 -13.39 14.05
CA TYR A 403 -6.84 -14.72 14.07
C TYR A 403 -5.75 -14.81 12.98
N PRO A 404 -4.77 -15.73 13.10
CA PRO A 404 -3.77 -15.92 12.07
C PRO A 404 -4.38 -16.41 10.75
N ASN A 405 -3.68 -16.17 9.64
CA ASN A 405 -4.15 -16.55 8.31
C ASN A 405 -4.49 -18.05 8.21
N ALA A 406 -5.73 -18.36 7.89
CA ALA A 406 -6.18 -19.71 7.55
C ALA A 406 -6.57 -19.79 6.06
N THR A 407 -6.22 -20.90 5.41
CA THR A 407 -6.72 -21.19 4.06
C THR A 407 -8.22 -21.50 4.13
N ALA A 408 -9.03 -20.78 3.34
CA ALA A 408 -10.44 -21.06 3.22
C ALA A 408 -10.67 -22.51 2.72
N GLY A 409 -11.60 -23.23 3.35
CA GLY A 409 -11.96 -24.60 2.97
C GLY A 409 -11.11 -25.72 3.60
N ASN A 410 -10.07 -25.40 4.38
CA ASN A 410 -9.32 -26.39 5.17
C ASN A 410 -9.59 -26.19 6.67
N ASP A 411 -10.34 -27.10 7.28
CA ASP A 411 -10.67 -27.06 8.71
C ASP A 411 -9.47 -27.39 9.60
N MET A 412 -8.56 -28.28 9.18
CA MET A 412 -7.37 -28.65 9.96
C MET A 412 -6.43 -27.46 10.21
N GLY A 413 -6.35 -26.55 9.22
CA GLY A 413 -5.59 -25.30 9.31
C GLY A 413 -6.32 -24.15 10.01
N ALA A 414 -7.57 -24.34 10.43
CA ALA A 414 -8.33 -23.28 11.10
C ALA A 414 -7.82 -23.02 12.52
N TRP A 415 -7.78 -21.77 12.94
CA TRP A 415 -7.30 -21.31 14.25
C TRP A 415 -8.40 -21.19 15.32
N GLY A 416 -8.02 -20.96 16.57
CA GLY A 416 -8.94 -20.75 17.70
C GLY A 416 -9.31 -22.02 18.46
N TYR A 417 -8.49 -23.07 18.39
CA TYR A 417 -8.77 -24.35 19.05
C TYR A 417 -8.09 -24.49 20.42
N THR A 418 -8.03 -23.41 21.20
CA THR A 418 -7.64 -23.50 22.62
C THR A 418 -8.70 -24.26 23.41
N ASP A 419 -8.34 -24.76 24.60
CA ASP A 419 -9.29 -25.46 25.45
C ASP A 419 -10.42 -24.54 25.93
N TYR A 420 -10.11 -23.26 26.21
CA TYR A 420 -11.12 -22.26 26.54
C TYR A 420 -12.15 -22.13 25.41
N ALA A 421 -11.69 -21.83 24.20
CA ALA A 421 -12.57 -21.55 23.07
C ALA A 421 -13.43 -22.76 22.67
N ARG A 422 -12.84 -23.96 22.71
CA ARG A 422 -13.56 -25.22 22.42
C ARG A 422 -14.62 -25.51 23.47
N ASN A 423 -14.29 -25.36 24.74
CA ASN A 423 -15.23 -25.64 25.83
C ASN A 423 -16.36 -24.62 25.87
N GLU A 424 -16.07 -23.34 25.68
CA GLU A 424 -17.09 -22.28 25.63
C GLU A 424 -18.05 -22.50 24.45
N PHE A 425 -17.52 -22.77 23.25
CA PHE A 425 -18.37 -23.10 22.10
C PHE A 425 -19.21 -24.36 22.33
N LYS A 426 -18.63 -25.42 22.90
CA LYS A 426 -19.36 -26.64 23.23
C LYS A 426 -20.48 -26.39 24.24
N GLN A 427 -20.29 -25.50 25.20
CA GLN A 427 -21.35 -25.11 26.13
C GLN A 427 -22.49 -24.36 25.43
N MET A 428 -22.17 -23.49 24.47
CA MET A 428 -23.16 -22.70 23.72
C MET A 428 -23.95 -23.54 22.70
N TYR A 429 -23.28 -24.44 21.98
CA TYR A 429 -23.83 -25.12 20.80
C TYR A 429 -23.95 -26.64 20.95
N GLY A 430 -23.46 -27.23 22.05
CA GLY A 430 -23.58 -28.66 22.34
C GLY A 430 -22.56 -29.56 21.62
N VAL A 431 -21.68 -29.02 20.78
CA VAL A 431 -20.66 -29.76 20.01
C VAL A 431 -19.27 -29.16 20.20
N ASP A 432 -18.24 -29.99 20.33
CA ASP A 432 -16.86 -29.51 20.33
C ASP A 432 -16.48 -29.11 18.89
N PRO A 433 -15.99 -27.89 18.62
CA PRO A 433 -15.73 -27.47 17.25
C PRO A 433 -14.62 -28.30 16.58
N LYS A 434 -13.81 -29.05 17.34
CA LYS A 434 -12.85 -30.01 16.77
C LYS A 434 -13.53 -31.14 15.98
N ASP A 435 -14.79 -31.44 16.29
CA ASP A 435 -15.53 -32.53 15.66
C ASP A 435 -16.28 -32.03 14.40
N LEU A 436 -16.26 -30.72 14.12
CA LEU A 436 -16.87 -30.09 12.95
C LEU A 436 -15.94 -30.01 11.76
N THR A 437 -16.46 -30.19 10.56
CA THR A 437 -15.80 -30.00 9.27
C THR A 437 -16.36 -28.77 8.55
N VAL A 438 -15.73 -28.34 7.46
CA VAL A 438 -16.21 -27.18 6.68
C VAL A 438 -17.60 -27.39 6.05
N SER A 439 -18.07 -28.64 5.94
CA SER A 439 -19.39 -28.98 5.40
C SER A 439 -20.51 -28.96 6.43
N ASP A 440 -20.19 -28.92 7.73
CA ASP A 440 -21.20 -28.89 8.78
C ASP A 440 -21.84 -27.51 8.90
N VAL A 441 -23.16 -27.45 9.09
CA VAL A 441 -23.88 -26.17 9.24
C VAL A 441 -23.31 -25.34 10.39
N GLN A 442 -22.97 -26.00 11.50
CA GLN A 442 -22.39 -25.36 12.69
C GLN A 442 -20.95 -24.85 12.47
N TRP A 443 -20.33 -25.14 11.34
CA TRP A 443 -19.08 -24.48 10.95
C TRP A 443 -19.27 -22.97 10.82
N TYR A 444 -20.44 -22.52 10.34
CA TYR A 444 -20.77 -21.10 10.29
C TYR A 444 -20.78 -20.50 11.70
N ASP A 445 -21.43 -21.16 12.66
CA ASP A 445 -21.51 -20.70 14.05
C ASP A 445 -20.11 -20.64 14.69
N TRP A 446 -19.24 -21.62 14.40
CA TRP A 446 -17.84 -21.58 14.86
C TRP A 446 -17.05 -20.40 14.32
N ASN A 447 -17.25 -20.08 13.04
CA ASN A 447 -16.65 -18.87 12.45
C ASN A 447 -17.24 -17.60 13.08
N GLN A 448 -18.55 -17.54 13.32
CA GLN A 448 -19.17 -16.38 13.97
C GLN A 448 -18.69 -16.20 15.40
N TYR A 449 -18.58 -17.27 16.17
CA TYR A 449 -18.02 -17.23 17.52
C TYR A 449 -16.61 -16.61 17.52
N ARG A 450 -15.72 -17.05 16.62
CA ARG A 450 -14.37 -16.48 16.52
C ARG A 450 -14.38 -15.00 16.08
N ARG A 451 -15.21 -14.63 15.11
CA ARG A 451 -15.39 -13.21 14.70
C ARG A 451 -15.90 -12.34 15.84
N ASN A 452 -16.86 -12.85 16.62
CA ASN A 452 -17.45 -12.14 17.75
C ASN A 452 -16.40 -11.89 18.83
N ASN A 453 -15.49 -12.83 19.10
CA ASN A 453 -14.42 -12.60 20.08
C ASN A 453 -13.48 -11.45 19.70
N VAL A 454 -13.10 -11.35 18.41
CA VAL A 454 -12.33 -10.19 17.93
C VAL A 454 -13.16 -8.91 18.01
N THR A 455 -14.44 -8.97 17.59
CA THR A 455 -15.37 -7.83 17.59
C THR A 455 -15.64 -7.29 18.99
N ASN A 456 -15.80 -8.17 19.98
CA ASN A 456 -16.03 -7.82 21.37
C ASN A 456 -14.83 -7.08 21.95
N PHE A 457 -13.60 -7.50 21.62
CA PHE A 457 -12.40 -6.77 22.02
C PHE A 457 -12.34 -5.38 21.36
N VAL A 458 -12.62 -5.26 20.06
CA VAL A 458 -12.70 -3.96 19.39
C VAL A 458 -13.75 -3.06 20.03
N GLN A 459 -14.92 -3.61 20.37
CA GLN A 459 -15.97 -2.88 21.08
C GLN A 459 -15.48 -2.36 22.45
N LYS A 460 -14.81 -3.19 23.25
CA LYS A 460 -14.25 -2.79 24.55
C LYS A 460 -13.26 -1.63 24.39
N ILE A 461 -12.31 -1.75 23.45
CA ILE A 461 -11.30 -0.70 23.22
C ILE A 461 -11.94 0.57 22.64
N GLY A 462 -12.93 0.44 21.75
CA GLY A 462 -13.70 1.59 21.25
C GLY A 462 -14.45 2.33 22.36
N GLN A 463 -15.04 1.61 23.31
CA GLN A 463 -15.67 2.21 24.49
C GLN A 463 -14.65 2.92 25.39
N LEU A 464 -13.50 2.29 25.64
CA LEU A 464 -12.39 2.90 26.38
C LEU A 464 -11.91 4.19 25.70
N GLY A 465 -11.71 4.18 24.37
CA GLY A 465 -11.32 5.36 23.60
C GLY A 465 -12.32 6.50 23.72
N LYS A 466 -13.63 6.20 23.66
CA LYS A 466 -14.68 7.22 23.88
C LYS A 466 -14.68 7.79 25.30
N GLN A 467 -14.46 6.95 26.31
CA GLN A 467 -14.42 7.36 27.72
C GLN A 467 -13.21 8.26 28.02
N GLU A 468 -12.07 7.94 27.44
CA GLU A 468 -10.80 8.66 27.65
C GLU A 468 -10.53 9.75 26.60
N HIS A 469 -11.45 9.94 25.65
CA HIS A 469 -11.34 10.87 24.52
C HIS A 469 -10.09 10.65 23.65
N VAL A 470 -9.76 9.39 23.37
CA VAL A 470 -8.65 8.97 22.50
C VAL A 470 -9.18 8.30 21.24
N TYR A 471 -8.61 8.66 20.10
CA TYR A 471 -8.98 8.14 18.79
C TYR A 471 -8.58 6.68 18.61
N ILE A 472 -9.49 5.80 18.21
CA ILE A 472 -9.24 4.37 17.99
C ILE A 472 -9.34 4.06 16.50
N SER A 473 -8.25 3.58 15.91
CA SER A 473 -8.21 3.04 14.56
C SER A 473 -7.74 1.60 14.50
N ALA A 474 -7.98 0.92 13.39
CA ALA A 474 -7.49 -0.44 13.19
C ALA A 474 -6.94 -0.67 11.79
N VAL A 475 -5.88 -1.48 11.75
CA VAL A 475 -5.35 -2.09 10.53
C VAL A 475 -6.31 -3.17 10.05
N ILE A 476 -6.81 -3.02 8.83
CA ILE A 476 -7.75 -3.97 8.21
C ILE A 476 -7.24 -4.53 6.89
N PHE A 477 -7.73 -5.72 6.55
CA PHE A 477 -7.65 -6.25 5.20
C PHE A 477 -8.86 -5.72 4.40
N PRO A 478 -8.63 -5.04 3.26
CA PRO A 478 -9.69 -4.28 2.59
C PRO A 478 -10.76 -5.14 1.93
N ASP A 479 -10.43 -6.36 1.45
CA ASP A 479 -11.46 -7.29 0.99
C ASP A 479 -12.21 -7.91 2.17
N LEU A 480 -13.49 -7.55 2.34
CA LEU A 480 -14.32 -8.01 3.44
C LEU A 480 -14.47 -9.54 3.45
N ALA A 481 -14.63 -10.16 2.28
CA ALA A 481 -14.86 -11.60 2.20
C ALA A 481 -13.63 -12.38 2.71
N SER A 482 -12.43 -12.03 2.24
CA SER A 482 -11.18 -12.59 2.73
C SER A 482 -10.90 -12.24 4.18
N ALA A 483 -11.21 -11.00 4.62
CA ALA A 483 -11.07 -10.59 6.01
C ALA A 483 -11.91 -11.46 6.96
N LEU A 484 -13.19 -11.73 6.61
CA LEU A 484 -14.08 -12.59 7.37
C LEU A 484 -13.64 -14.06 7.37
N ALA A 485 -13.20 -14.58 6.22
CA ALA A 485 -12.90 -16.00 6.04
C ALA A 485 -11.52 -16.39 6.61
N ALA A 486 -10.49 -15.61 6.30
CA ALA A 486 -9.10 -15.96 6.59
C ALA A 486 -8.56 -15.35 7.88
N LYS A 487 -9.10 -14.19 8.30
CA LYS A 487 -8.63 -13.41 9.47
C LYS A 487 -9.64 -13.32 10.61
N GLN A 488 -10.90 -13.68 10.34
CA GLN A 488 -12.03 -13.47 11.27
C GLN A 488 -12.20 -11.99 11.68
N GLN A 489 -11.91 -11.07 10.75
CA GLN A 489 -12.00 -9.63 10.94
C GLN A 489 -13.32 -9.12 10.34
N ASP A 490 -14.28 -8.73 11.19
CA ASP A 490 -15.57 -8.17 10.76
C ASP A 490 -15.62 -6.64 10.92
N TRP A 491 -14.75 -5.97 10.16
CA TRP A 491 -14.63 -4.51 10.22
C TRP A 491 -15.90 -3.79 9.77
N ARG A 492 -16.79 -4.44 9.01
CA ARG A 492 -18.11 -3.88 8.67
C ARG A 492 -18.93 -3.67 9.94
N THR A 493 -19.00 -4.67 10.80
CA THR A 493 -19.72 -4.59 12.08
C THR A 493 -19.11 -3.53 12.98
N TRP A 494 -17.77 -3.44 13.04
CA TRP A 494 -17.07 -2.44 13.86
C TRP A 494 -17.44 -1.02 13.45
N SER A 495 -17.44 -0.76 12.14
CA SER A 495 -17.79 0.56 11.58
C SER A 495 -19.28 0.89 11.73
N SER A 496 -20.16 -0.08 11.48
CA SER A 496 -21.62 0.13 11.50
C SER A 496 -22.15 0.40 12.91
N ASN A 497 -21.52 -0.20 13.92
CA ASN A 497 -21.90 -0.06 15.32
C ASN A 497 -21.09 1.01 16.07
N ASP A 498 -20.29 1.82 15.36
CA ASP A 498 -19.51 2.90 15.95
C ASP A 498 -18.52 2.39 17.02
N TYR A 499 -17.93 1.20 16.82
CA TYR A 499 -16.92 0.64 17.73
C TYR A 499 -15.52 1.16 17.44
N ILE A 500 -15.34 1.91 16.35
CA ILE A 500 -14.04 2.38 15.89
C ILE A 500 -14.19 3.70 15.14
N ASP A 501 -13.21 4.59 15.31
CA ASP A 501 -13.22 5.92 14.70
C ASP A 501 -12.68 5.87 13.26
N GLY A 502 -11.70 5.02 12.96
CA GLY A 502 -11.15 4.92 11.61
C GLY A 502 -10.47 3.61 11.23
N PHE A 503 -10.23 3.44 9.95
CA PHE A 503 -9.46 2.33 9.40
C PHE A 503 -8.15 2.78 8.78
N THR A 504 -7.14 1.93 8.90
CA THR A 504 -5.85 2.05 8.22
C THR A 504 -5.60 0.80 7.37
N PRO A 505 -6.28 0.63 6.22
CA PRO A 505 -6.21 -0.60 5.45
C PRO A 505 -4.82 -0.84 4.86
N LEU A 506 -4.44 -2.11 4.76
CA LEU A 506 -3.21 -2.54 4.09
C LEU A 506 -3.46 -2.69 2.58
N PHE A 507 -3.19 -1.63 1.81
CA PHE A 507 -3.17 -1.72 0.35
C PHE A 507 -1.81 -2.23 -0.10
N LEU A 508 -1.64 -3.56 -0.08
CA LEU A 508 -0.39 -4.27 -0.41
C LEU A 508 -0.10 -4.28 -1.92
N THR A 509 -0.02 -3.09 -2.51
CA THR A 509 0.25 -2.86 -3.92
C THR A 509 0.92 -1.51 -4.10
N TYR A 510 1.71 -1.36 -5.17
CA TYR A 510 2.12 -0.06 -5.68
C TYR A 510 1.32 0.37 -6.93
N ASP A 511 0.44 -0.48 -7.45
CA ASP A 511 -0.46 -0.13 -8.55
C ASP A 511 -1.64 0.72 -8.05
N SER A 512 -1.83 1.86 -8.69
CA SER A 512 -2.86 2.83 -8.27
C SER A 512 -4.29 2.38 -8.59
N LYS A 513 -4.50 1.61 -9.66
CA LYS A 513 -5.84 1.11 -10.03
C LYS A 513 -6.30 0.02 -9.09
N MET A 514 -5.40 -0.90 -8.71
CA MET A 514 -5.65 -1.93 -7.70
C MET A 514 -5.92 -1.30 -6.34
N LEU A 515 -5.13 -0.30 -5.94
CA LEU A 515 -5.42 0.48 -4.73
C LEU A 515 -6.81 1.13 -4.79
N ALA A 516 -7.17 1.78 -5.90
CA ALA A 516 -8.48 2.39 -6.07
C ALA A 516 -9.60 1.35 -5.96
N SER A 517 -9.44 0.17 -6.55
CA SER A 517 -10.40 -0.94 -6.44
C SER A 517 -10.60 -1.38 -4.99
N MET A 518 -9.50 -1.68 -4.29
CA MET A 518 -9.52 -2.11 -2.88
C MET A 518 -10.08 -1.01 -1.96
N MET A 519 -9.75 0.27 -2.23
CA MET A 519 -10.32 1.40 -1.50
C MET A 519 -11.84 1.51 -1.70
N ASN A 520 -12.30 1.34 -2.94
CA ASN A 520 -13.73 1.37 -3.26
C ASN A 520 -14.48 0.26 -2.50
N ASP A 521 -13.88 -0.93 -2.34
CA ASP A 521 -14.48 -2.01 -1.56
C ASP A 521 -14.69 -1.62 -0.09
N VAL A 522 -13.71 -0.95 0.52
CA VAL A 522 -13.85 -0.43 1.89
C VAL A 522 -14.88 0.69 1.96
N MET A 523 -14.80 1.66 1.04
CA MET A 523 -15.68 2.85 1.02
C MET A 523 -17.16 2.51 0.83
N ARG A 524 -17.48 1.46 0.07
CA ARG A 524 -18.87 0.99 -0.13
C ARG A 524 -19.47 0.33 1.11
N VAL A 525 -18.64 -0.14 2.04
CA VAL A 525 -19.07 -0.97 3.18
C VAL A 525 -19.00 -0.20 4.50
N LYS A 526 -17.97 0.62 4.72
CA LYS A 526 -17.81 1.36 5.97
C LYS A 526 -18.94 2.39 6.15
N SER A 527 -19.23 2.71 7.40
CA SER A 527 -20.05 3.86 7.77
C SER A 527 -19.41 5.17 7.29
N PRO A 528 -20.21 6.18 6.88
CA PRO A 528 -19.70 7.52 6.60
C PRO A 528 -18.98 8.18 7.78
N LYS A 529 -19.27 7.75 9.03
CA LYS A 529 -18.65 8.28 10.25
C LYS A 529 -17.26 7.71 10.54
N THR A 530 -16.91 6.57 9.93
CA THR A 530 -15.61 5.94 10.14
C THR A 530 -14.62 6.49 9.13
N ASP A 531 -13.54 7.10 9.60
CA ASP A 531 -12.50 7.64 8.73
C ASP A 531 -11.76 6.52 7.99
N LEU A 532 -11.17 6.87 6.84
CA LEU A 532 -10.27 6.03 6.09
C LEU A 532 -8.94 6.73 5.87
N TYR A 533 -7.87 6.19 6.48
CA TYR A 533 -6.50 6.63 6.22
C TYR A 533 -5.79 5.57 5.38
N ALA A 534 -5.49 5.89 4.13
CA ALA A 534 -4.97 4.91 3.19
C ALA A 534 -3.52 4.52 3.52
N GLY A 535 -3.29 3.25 3.85
CA GLY A 535 -1.95 2.71 4.07
C GLY A 535 -1.26 2.39 2.75
N LEU A 536 -0.21 3.15 2.41
CA LEU A 536 0.48 3.07 1.12
C LEU A 536 1.80 2.29 1.25
N PHE A 537 1.96 1.24 0.44
CA PHE A 537 3.09 0.29 0.52
C PHE A 537 4.16 0.49 -0.55
N VAL A 538 4.05 1.53 -1.38
CA VAL A 538 4.98 1.81 -2.49
C VAL A 538 6.44 1.78 -2.02
N THR A 539 6.75 2.42 -0.89
CA THR A 539 8.11 2.53 -0.36
C THR A 539 8.66 1.18 0.09
N PHE A 540 7.85 0.38 0.78
CA PHE A 540 8.22 -0.96 1.26
C PHE A 540 8.40 -1.95 0.10
N MET A 541 7.55 -1.87 -0.92
CA MET A 541 7.59 -2.78 -2.07
C MET A 541 8.60 -2.38 -3.14
N GLY A 542 9.30 -1.25 -2.97
CA GLY A 542 10.29 -0.73 -3.92
C GLY A 542 9.67 -0.21 -5.22
N GLY A 543 8.42 0.27 -5.18
CA GLY A 543 7.76 0.89 -6.33
C GLY A 543 8.41 2.23 -6.72
N ALA A 544 8.13 2.71 -7.93
CA ALA A 544 8.69 3.97 -8.40
C ALA A 544 8.13 5.14 -7.57
N SER A 545 8.88 6.23 -7.47
CA SER A 545 8.44 7.39 -6.68
C SER A 545 7.15 8.03 -7.23
N GLU A 546 6.92 7.90 -8.53
CA GLU A 546 5.72 8.36 -9.23
C GLU A 546 4.49 7.50 -8.86
N ASP A 547 4.67 6.22 -8.53
CA ASP A 547 3.57 5.35 -8.08
C ASP A 547 3.00 5.83 -6.76
N LEU A 548 3.84 6.38 -5.88
CA LEU A 548 3.39 7.01 -4.64
C LEU A 548 2.50 8.22 -4.93
N ILE A 549 2.85 9.02 -5.93
CA ILE A 549 2.04 10.17 -6.36
C ILE A 549 0.71 9.71 -6.95
N ARG A 550 0.72 8.67 -7.80
CA ARG A 550 -0.52 8.07 -8.35
C ARG A 550 -1.43 7.53 -7.26
N GLN A 551 -0.88 6.86 -6.25
CA GLN A 551 -1.69 6.36 -5.14
C GLN A 551 -2.27 7.52 -4.31
N ILE A 552 -1.49 8.55 -3.98
CA ILE A 552 -2.03 9.73 -3.28
C ILE A 552 -3.14 10.39 -4.12
N TYR A 553 -2.95 10.49 -5.44
CA TYR A 553 -3.97 11.01 -6.35
C TYR A 553 -5.29 10.23 -6.25
N GLU A 554 -5.24 8.90 -6.33
CA GLU A 554 -6.43 8.05 -6.21
C GLU A 554 -7.08 8.13 -4.81
N THR A 555 -6.28 8.21 -3.75
CA THR A 555 -6.83 8.36 -2.39
C THR A 555 -7.62 9.66 -2.22
N ARG A 556 -7.11 10.76 -2.79
CA ARG A 556 -7.76 12.07 -2.76
C ARG A 556 -8.98 12.14 -3.65
N LYS A 557 -8.99 11.41 -4.79
CA LYS A 557 -10.19 11.28 -5.63
C LYS A 557 -11.38 10.65 -4.91
N MET A 558 -11.11 9.82 -3.92
CA MET A 558 -12.11 9.17 -3.08
C MET A 558 -12.37 9.90 -1.76
N ASP A 559 -11.83 11.11 -1.57
CA ASP A 559 -11.98 11.91 -0.36
C ASP A 559 -11.56 11.14 0.93
N ALA A 560 -10.50 10.32 0.85
CA ALA A 560 -9.92 9.68 2.03
C ALA A 560 -9.42 10.74 3.04
N ASN A 561 -9.51 10.43 4.33
CA ASN A 561 -9.17 11.36 5.42
C ASN A 561 -7.66 11.64 5.52
N GLY A 562 -6.83 10.81 4.89
CA GLY A 562 -5.41 11.04 4.72
C GLY A 562 -4.67 9.80 4.24
N VAL A 563 -3.35 9.89 4.25
CA VAL A 563 -2.45 8.83 3.79
C VAL A 563 -1.43 8.50 4.86
N ILE A 564 -1.06 7.23 4.96
CA ILE A 564 -0.04 6.73 5.88
C ILE A 564 0.97 5.93 5.06
N ILE A 565 2.24 6.33 5.10
CA ILE A 565 3.32 5.63 4.38
C ILE A 565 3.80 4.45 5.21
N PHE A 566 3.81 3.25 4.63
CA PHE A 566 4.41 2.06 5.22
C PHE A 566 5.76 1.76 4.55
N ASP A 567 6.89 1.94 5.22
CA ASP A 567 7.11 2.46 6.58
C ASP A 567 8.30 3.45 6.59
N TYR A 568 8.63 4.01 7.75
CA TYR A 568 9.72 4.98 7.88
C TYR A 568 11.08 4.41 7.45
N ALA A 569 11.38 3.14 7.75
CA ALA A 569 12.64 2.51 7.39
C ALA A 569 12.85 2.43 5.86
N HIS A 570 11.76 2.31 5.10
CA HIS A 570 11.79 2.28 3.63
C HIS A 570 11.50 3.64 2.97
N THR A 571 11.15 4.67 3.75
CA THR A 571 10.89 6.04 3.25
C THR A 571 12.21 6.79 3.02
N THR A 572 12.96 6.36 2.00
CA THR A 572 14.27 6.93 1.62
C THR A 572 14.16 8.35 1.02
N PRO A 573 15.29 9.08 0.83
CA PRO A 573 15.29 10.43 0.25
C PRO A 573 14.58 10.58 -1.09
N VAL A 574 14.50 9.53 -1.93
CA VAL A 574 13.79 9.60 -3.20
C VAL A 574 12.29 9.80 -3.00
N TYR A 575 11.71 9.16 -1.98
CA TYR A 575 10.28 9.27 -1.66
C TYR A 575 9.97 10.56 -0.93
N THR A 576 10.78 10.94 0.07
CA THR A 576 10.57 12.21 0.78
C THR A 576 10.72 13.42 -0.13
N SER A 577 11.72 13.45 -1.01
CA SER A 577 11.85 14.53 -2.01
C SER A 577 10.69 14.55 -3.01
N THR A 578 10.15 13.40 -3.36
CA THR A 578 8.97 13.28 -4.22
C THR A 578 7.71 13.82 -3.54
N LEU A 579 7.46 13.47 -2.27
CA LEU A 579 6.37 14.03 -1.48
C LEU A 579 6.51 15.55 -1.31
N MET A 580 7.73 16.01 -1.01
CA MET A 580 8.07 17.41 -0.79
C MET A 580 8.13 18.25 -2.07
N ALA A 581 8.08 17.61 -3.24
CA ALA A 581 7.94 18.32 -4.51
C ALA A 581 6.61 19.08 -4.58
N SER A 582 5.54 18.56 -3.96
CA SER A 582 4.28 19.30 -3.80
C SER A 582 3.35 18.75 -2.71
N ALA A 583 2.95 17.47 -2.77
CA ALA A 583 1.85 16.92 -1.96
C ALA A 583 2.00 17.15 -0.43
N PHE A 584 3.24 17.17 0.08
CA PHE A 584 3.57 17.34 1.50
C PHE A 584 4.19 18.72 1.80
N ASN A 585 4.30 19.60 0.82
CA ASN A 585 4.92 20.90 0.93
C ASN A 585 3.93 22.02 0.61
N SER A 586 3.63 22.86 1.61
CA SER A 586 2.64 23.95 1.49
C SER A 586 2.95 25.04 0.46
N MET A 587 4.11 24.99 -0.22
CA MET A 587 4.53 25.99 -1.21
C MET A 587 4.49 27.44 -0.66
N LYS A 588 4.41 27.64 0.67
CA LYS A 588 4.55 28.94 1.31
C LYS A 588 5.95 29.46 1.00
N GLU A 589 6.00 30.30 -0.02
CA GLU A 589 7.19 30.83 -0.70
C GLU A 589 8.38 31.08 0.23
N THR A 590 9.39 30.21 0.19
CA THR A 590 10.73 30.62 0.59
C THR A 590 11.37 31.33 -0.61
N LYS A 591 11.03 32.61 -0.84
CA LYS A 591 11.69 33.50 -1.82
C LYS A 591 13.23 33.44 -1.76
N SER A 592 13.80 32.96 -0.66
CA SER A 592 15.24 32.78 -0.46
C SER A 592 15.87 31.60 -1.25
N GLN A 593 15.15 30.52 -1.57
CA GLN A 593 15.76 29.34 -2.17
C GLN A 593 15.86 29.42 -3.71
N ILE A 594 14.86 30.00 -4.37
CA ILE A 594 14.87 30.17 -5.84
C ILE A 594 15.99 31.13 -6.26
N VAL A 595 16.24 32.18 -5.48
CA VAL A 595 17.32 33.15 -5.75
C VAL A 595 18.70 32.52 -5.57
N GLN A 596 18.92 31.68 -4.56
CA GLN A 596 20.20 31.01 -4.36
C GLN A 596 20.50 29.97 -5.45
N THR A 597 19.51 29.21 -5.90
CA THR A 597 19.68 28.18 -6.93
C THR A 597 19.91 28.80 -8.32
N GLN A 598 19.21 29.89 -8.65
CA GLN A 598 19.47 30.64 -9.89
C GLN A 598 20.84 31.35 -9.87
N GLN A 599 21.28 31.87 -8.72
CA GLN A 599 22.63 32.45 -8.59
C GLN A 599 23.73 31.38 -8.67
N LYS A 600 23.53 30.18 -8.10
CA LYS A 600 24.46 29.05 -8.24
C LYS A 600 24.56 28.56 -9.69
N LYS A 601 23.43 28.38 -10.40
CA LYS A 601 23.42 28.01 -11.82
C LYS A 601 24.09 29.07 -12.70
N LYS A 602 23.82 30.37 -12.48
CA LYS A 602 24.52 31.47 -13.19
C LYS A 602 26.03 31.47 -12.92
N ARG A 603 26.47 31.20 -11.69
CA ARG A 603 27.90 31.17 -11.32
C ARG A 603 28.64 29.97 -11.93
N LEU A 604 28.00 28.81 -12.01
CA LEU A 604 28.52 27.61 -12.67
C LEU A 604 28.63 27.78 -14.20
N PHE A 605 27.63 28.40 -14.84
CA PHE A 605 27.66 28.68 -16.28
C PHE A 605 28.76 29.68 -16.65
N ARG A 606 28.94 30.74 -15.84
CA ARG A 606 29.97 31.78 -16.07
C ARG A 606 31.40 31.24 -15.89
N ASN A 607 31.59 30.26 -15.01
CA ASN A 607 32.89 29.60 -14.81
C ASN A 607 33.22 28.59 -15.93
N LYS A 608 32.22 27.88 -16.48
CA LYS A 608 32.41 27.00 -17.65
C LYS A 608 32.77 27.79 -18.92
N THR A 609 32.11 28.92 -19.17
CA THR A 609 32.43 29.79 -20.34
C THR A 609 33.80 30.45 -20.22
N LYS A 610 34.25 30.84 -19.02
CA LYS A 610 35.62 31.33 -18.82
C LYS A 610 36.66 30.24 -19.12
N LYS A 611 36.49 29.02 -18.61
CA LYS A 611 37.41 27.89 -18.87
C LYS A 611 37.50 27.51 -20.35
N ALA A 612 36.38 27.54 -21.08
CA ALA A 612 36.36 27.26 -22.51
C ALA A 612 37.13 28.32 -23.33
N LYS A 613 37.00 29.61 -22.99
CA LYS A 613 37.76 30.68 -23.64
C LYS A 613 39.27 30.59 -23.38
N THR A 614 39.68 30.22 -22.17
CA THR A 614 41.13 30.10 -21.85
C THR A 614 41.80 28.88 -22.48
N GLN A 615 41.01 27.87 -22.90
CA GLN A 615 41.53 26.70 -23.62
C GLN A 615 41.64 26.94 -25.14
N GLN A 616 40.80 27.82 -25.70
CA GLN A 616 40.86 28.21 -27.12
C GLN A 616 42.00 29.20 -27.44
N GLU A 617 42.49 29.97 -26.46
CA GLU A 617 43.63 30.88 -26.63
C GLU A 617 45.00 30.20 -26.41
N LYS A 618 45.02 28.89 -26.12
CA LYS A 618 46.24 28.09 -25.87
C LYS A 618 46.42 26.91 -26.85
N SER A 619 45.60 26.84 -27.89
CA SER A 619 45.74 25.97 -29.07
C SER A 619 45.93 26.84 -30.29
#